data_AF-A0A3N2P4N5-F1
#
_entry.id   AF-A0A3N2P4N5-F1
#
_cell.length_a   1.000
_cell.length_b   1.000
_cell.length_c   1.000
_cell.angle_alpha   90.00
_cell.angle_beta   90.00
_cell.angle_gamma   90.00
#
_symmetry.space_group_name_H-M   'P 1'
#
loop_
_entity.id
_entity.type
_entity.pdbx_description
1 polymer ?
#
loop_
_entity_poly.entity_id
_entity_poly.type
_entity_poly.pdbx_seq_one_letter_code
_entity_poly.pdbx_strand_id
1 'polypeptide(L)'
;MPDLLAGSVVSALDTPPTVADRQDGTVGSVSSAVIGTSYATTWGGSTVCGVAFSAPTTGRVLLHYAAELDNSSMVTLVAPRVGDGATVGSGAEIVAPQDQIAISNAGTNQVRCGASLLVDGLTPGATYNAALSMRVTGGNGAVSRRIVIVAPAT
;
A
#
# COMPACT_ATOMS: atom_id res chain seq x y z
N MET A 1 -17.59 7.85 19.18
CA MET A 1 -16.96 6.51 19.26
C MET A 1 -17.11 6.06 20.70
N PRO A 2 -17.85 4.99 21.00
CA PRO A 2 -17.80 4.43 22.34
C PRO A 2 -16.36 3.93 22.54
N ASP A 3 -15.64 4.60 23.43
CA ASP A 3 -14.38 4.08 23.97
C ASP A 3 -14.64 2.65 24.47
N LEU A 4 -13.66 1.75 24.34
CA LEU A 4 -13.75 0.45 25.00
C LEU A 4 -13.86 0.77 26.50
N LEU A 5 -15.07 0.66 27.05
CA LEU A 5 -15.33 1.05 28.43
C LEU A 5 -14.34 0.32 29.32
N ALA A 6 -13.70 1.04 30.24
CA ALA A 6 -12.79 0.42 31.18
C ALA A 6 -13.47 -0.79 31.85
N GLY A 7 -12.89 -1.98 31.68
CA GLY A 7 -13.45 -3.25 32.14
C GLY A 7 -14.18 -4.09 31.07
N SER A 8 -14.27 -3.63 29.81
CA SER A 8 -14.75 -4.47 28.70
C SER A 8 -13.74 -5.58 28.39
N VAL A 9 -14.24 -6.78 28.11
CA VAL A 9 -13.40 -7.90 27.66
C VAL A 9 -12.88 -7.57 26.26
N VAL A 10 -11.56 -7.42 26.13
CA VAL A 10 -10.90 -7.25 24.83
C VAL A 10 -10.89 -8.59 24.10
N SER A 11 -11.56 -8.63 22.96
CA SER A 11 -11.50 -9.77 22.05
C SER A 11 -10.24 -9.69 21.19
N ALA A 12 -9.71 -10.84 20.75
CA ALA A 12 -8.59 -10.90 19.81
C ALA A 12 -8.87 -10.16 18.49
N LEU A 13 -10.15 -9.93 18.16
CA LEU A 13 -10.57 -9.17 16.96
C LEU A 13 -10.63 -7.65 17.19
N ASP A 14 -10.49 -7.17 18.43
CA ASP A 14 -10.49 -5.74 18.71
C ASP A 14 -9.19 -5.07 18.21
N THR A 15 -8.08 -5.80 18.34
CA THR A 15 -6.75 -5.42 17.85
C THR A 15 -6.15 -6.58 17.05
N PRO A 16 -6.58 -6.78 15.78
CA PRO A 16 -6.03 -7.84 14.94
C PRO A 16 -4.51 -7.68 14.81
N PRO A 17 -3.75 -8.77 14.61
CA PRO A 17 -2.30 -8.69 14.54
C PRO A 17 -1.85 -7.82 13.35
N THR A 18 -0.72 -7.15 13.51
CA THR A 18 -0.03 -6.49 12.40
C THR A 18 0.32 -7.51 11.32
N VAL A 19 -0.03 -7.21 10.07
CA VAL A 19 0.32 -8.02 8.90
C VAL A 19 1.27 -7.27 8.00
N ALA A 20 2.17 -8.00 7.33
CA ALA A 20 3.14 -7.41 6.42
C ALA A 20 3.45 -8.33 5.24
N ASP A 21 3.76 -7.72 4.11
CA ASP A 21 4.36 -8.39 2.95
C ASP A 21 5.64 -7.65 2.57
N ARG A 22 6.65 -8.42 2.15
CA ARG A 22 7.93 -7.92 1.70
C ARG A 22 8.39 -8.67 0.47
N GLN A 23 8.69 -7.92 -0.58
CA GLN A 23 9.18 -8.48 -1.84
C GLN A 23 10.50 -7.81 -2.22
N ASP A 24 11.59 -8.56 -2.15
CA ASP A 24 12.94 -8.06 -2.44
C ASP A 24 13.26 -8.00 -3.95
N GLY A 25 12.52 -8.76 -4.77
CA GLY A 25 12.69 -8.80 -6.21
C GLY A 25 12.48 -7.43 -6.87
N THR A 26 13.34 -7.12 -7.85
CA THR A 26 13.17 -5.95 -8.71
C THR A 26 12.05 -6.21 -9.70
N VAL A 27 11.07 -5.33 -9.73
CA VAL A 27 10.09 -5.26 -10.79
C VAL A 27 10.50 -4.10 -11.69
N GLY A 28 11.04 -4.44 -12.86
CA GLY A 28 11.76 -3.48 -13.72
C GLY A 28 11.42 -3.59 -15.20
N SER A 29 11.38 -2.42 -15.83
CA SER A 29 11.07 -2.12 -17.24
C SER A 29 9.60 -2.15 -17.62
N VAL A 30 8.80 -1.29 -16.99
CA VAL A 30 7.47 -0.95 -17.53
C VAL A 30 7.63 0.22 -18.49
N SER A 31 8.05 -0.06 -19.73
CA SER A 31 8.41 0.99 -20.70
C SER A 31 7.25 1.57 -21.51
N SER A 32 6.02 1.08 -21.37
CA SER A 32 4.85 1.72 -22.03
C SER A 32 3.51 1.57 -21.32
N ALA A 33 3.28 0.53 -20.52
CA ALA A 33 1.96 0.28 -19.92
C ALA A 33 1.65 1.12 -18.65
N VAL A 34 2.65 1.81 -18.08
CA VAL A 34 2.54 2.59 -16.83
C VAL A 34 2.99 4.04 -17.01
N ILE A 35 3.30 4.42 -18.25
CA ILE A 35 3.53 5.81 -18.64
C ILE A 35 2.16 6.45 -18.87
N GLY A 36 1.74 7.30 -17.95
CA GLY A 36 0.43 7.94 -18.04
C GLY A 36 -0.03 8.55 -16.72
N THR A 37 -1.34 8.81 -16.64
CA THR A 37 -1.97 9.45 -15.47
C THR A 37 -2.42 8.47 -14.40
N SER A 38 -2.39 7.16 -14.67
CA SER A 38 -2.96 6.12 -13.81
C SER A 38 -1.90 5.24 -13.17
N TYR A 39 -2.16 4.80 -11.94
CA TYR A 39 -1.35 3.81 -11.25
C TYR A 39 -1.70 2.40 -11.73
N ALA A 40 -0.68 1.57 -11.92
CA ALA A 40 -0.88 0.14 -12.18
C ALA A 40 -0.73 -0.69 -10.91
N THR A 41 -1.68 -1.61 -10.75
CA THR A 41 -1.70 -2.61 -9.68
C THR A 41 -0.95 -3.87 -10.06
N THR A 42 -0.85 -4.18 -11.36
CA THR A 42 -0.06 -5.30 -11.92
C THR A 42 1.23 -4.80 -12.55
N TRP A 43 2.36 -5.33 -12.11
CA TRP A 43 3.67 -4.83 -12.48
C TRP A 43 4.40 -5.87 -13.32
N GLY A 44 4.22 -5.84 -14.65
CA GLY A 44 4.99 -6.67 -15.59
C GLY A 44 4.97 -8.19 -15.31
N GLY A 45 3.88 -8.73 -14.75
CA GLY A 45 3.75 -10.15 -14.40
C GLY A 45 4.31 -10.54 -13.02
N SER A 46 4.86 -9.60 -12.24
CA SER A 46 5.22 -9.83 -10.84
C SER A 46 3.98 -9.92 -9.95
N THR A 47 4.11 -10.68 -8.86
CA THR A 47 3.17 -10.62 -7.73
C THR A 47 3.08 -9.18 -7.20
N VAL A 48 1.85 -8.77 -6.89
CA VAL A 48 1.55 -7.51 -6.22
C VAL A 48 2.10 -7.59 -4.80
N CYS A 49 2.82 -6.56 -4.34
CA CYS A 49 3.22 -6.48 -2.94
C CYS A 49 2.04 -5.96 -2.12
N GLY A 50 1.53 -6.78 -1.22
CA GLY A 50 0.24 -6.54 -0.58
C GLY A 50 -0.16 -7.61 0.42
N VAL A 51 -1.08 -7.25 1.31
CA VAL A 51 -1.60 -8.09 2.37
C VAL A 51 -3.12 -7.94 2.49
N ALA A 52 -3.79 -9.04 2.82
CA ALA A 52 -5.15 -8.99 3.33
C ALA A 52 -5.14 -8.78 4.85
N PHE A 53 -6.11 -8.05 5.37
CA PHE A 53 -6.25 -7.79 6.80
C PHE A 53 -7.74 -7.66 7.18
N SER A 54 -8.03 -7.87 8.46
CA SER A 54 -9.34 -7.56 9.04
C SER A 54 -9.27 -6.21 9.73
N ALA A 55 -10.27 -5.35 9.52
CA ALA A 55 -10.33 -4.05 10.16
C ALA A 55 -10.53 -4.20 11.68
N PRO A 56 -9.79 -3.45 12.52
CA PRO A 56 -9.99 -3.44 13.97
C PRO A 56 -11.37 -2.89 14.33
N THR A 57 -11.76 -3.04 15.60
CA THR A 57 -13.01 -2.44 16.11
C THR A 57 -13.01 -0.92 16.05
N THR A 58 -11.83 -0.30 15.99
CA THR A 58 -11.70 1.14 15.77
C THR A 58 -12.06 1.58 14.35
N GLY A 59 -12.10 0.66 13.38
CA GLY A 59 -12.27 0.99 11.97
C GLY A 59 -11.10 1.77 11.37
N ARG A 60 -9.92 1.73 12.03
CA ARG A 60 -8.73 2.51 11.64
C ARG A 60 -7.48 1.65 11.61
N VAL A 61 -6.68 1.81 10.57
CA VAL A 61 -5.36 1.16 10.46
C VAL A 61 -4.30 2.17 10.06
N LEU A 62 -3.08 1.96 10.55
CA LEU A 62 -1.89 2.68 10.11
C LEU A 62 -1.16 1.81 9.09
N LEU A 63 -1.05 2.34 7.88
CA LEU A 63 -0.36 1.70 6.77
C LEU A 63 1.04 2.28 6.66
N HIS A 64 2.07 1.44 6.78
CA HIS A 64 3.44 1.81 6.46
C HIS A 64 3.84 1.14 5.14
N TYR A 65 4.45 1.91 4.26
CA TYR A 65 4.95 1.39 2.99
C TYR A 65 6.29 2.00 2.65
N ALA A 66 7.14 1.19 2.03
CA ALA A 66 8.43 1.65 1.53
C ALA A 66 8.82 0.86 0.28
N ALA A 67 9.61 1.49 -0.57
CA ALA A 67 10.21 0.86 -1.71
C ALA A 67 11.53 1.52 -2.07
N GLU A 68 12.35 0.79 -2.82
CA GLU A 68 13.50 1.34 -3.51
C GLU A 68 13.07 1.67 -4.94
N LEU A 69 13.27 2.92 -5.33
CA LEU A 69 12.82 3.51 -6.57
C LEU A 69 14.02 3.85 -7.44
N ASP A 70 13.97 3.41 -8.68
CA ASP A 70 14.93 3.75 -9.72
C ASP A 70 14.19 4.33 -10.93
N ASN A 71 14.86 5.24 -11.64
CA ASN A 71 14.28 5.99 -12.74
C ASN A 71 15.38 6.49 -13.68
N SER A 72 15.09 6.51 -14.99
CA SER A 72 16.05 6.96 -15.99
C SER A 72 15.91 8.42 -16.42
N SER A 73 14.73 9.05 -16.28
CA SER A 73 14.57 10.45 -16.75
C SER A 73 13.44 11.27 -16.14
N MET A 74 12.37 10.68 -15.59
CA MET A 74 11.22 11.43 -15.06
C MET A 74 10.94 11.06 -13.59
N VAL A 75 9.70 10.74 -13.22
CA VAL A 75 9.34 10.42 -11.84
C VAL A 75 8.77 9.01 -11.78
N THR A 76 9.35 8.18 -10.92
CA THR A 76 8.71 6.92 -10.47
C THR A 76 7.99 7.21 -9.17
N LEU A 77 6.70 6.88 -9.10
CA LEU A 77 5.86 7.01 -7.92
C LEU A 77 5.38 5.63 -7.47
N VAL A 78 5.30 5.41 -6.16
CA VAL A 78 4.64 4.25 -5.56
C VAL A 78 3.66 4.75 -4.50
N ALA A 79 2.39 4.38 -4.65
CA ALA A 79 1.32 4.75 -3.74
C ALA A 79 0.63 3.49 -3.21
N PRO A 80 0.15 3.50 -1.96
CA PRO A 80 -0.70 2.45 -1.46
C PRO A 80 -2.10 2.52 -2.08
N ARG A 81 -2.76 1.38 -2.19
CA ARG A 81 -4.20 1.23 -2.41
C ARG A 81 -4.77 0.37 -1.30
N VAL A 82 -5.99 0.68 -0.87
CA VAL A 82 -6.78 -0.18 0.02
C VAL A 82 -8.08 -0.54 -0.67
N GLY A 83 -8.31 -1.83 -0.86
CA GLY A 83 -9.52 -2.37 -1.48
C GLY A 83 -10.33 -3.22 -0.50
N ASP A 84 -11.61 -3.40 -0.78
CA ASP A 84 -12.45 -4.37 -0.08
C ASP A 84 -12.09 -5.83 -0.43
N GLY A 85 -12.44 -6.74 0.49
CA GLY A 85 -12.21 -8.17 0.32
C GLY A 85 -10.77 -8.65 0.53
N ALA A 86 -10.60 -9.96 0.54
CA ALA A 86 -9.34 -10.63 0.87
C ALA A 86 -8.34 -10.72 -0.30
N THR A 87 -8.78 -10.44 -1.52
CA THR A 87 -7.94 -10.63 -2.72
C THR A 87 -7.07 -9.39 -2.95
N VAL A 88 -5.79 -9.51 -2.61
CA VAL A 88 -4.77 -8.47 -2.84
C VAL A 88 -4.79 -8.03 -4.31
N GLY A 89 -4.83 -6.72 -4.56
CA GLY A 89 -4.88 -6.18 -5.92
C GLY A 89 -6.29 -6.01 -6.49
N SER A 90 -7.34 -6.46 -5.79
CA SER A 90 -8.73 -6.45 -6.26
C SER A 90 -9.66 -5.67 -5.31
N GLY A 91 -10.96 -5.60 -5.65
CA GLY A 91 -12.00 -4.99 -4.82
C GLY A 91 -12.29 -3.52 -5.14
N ALA A 92 -13.38 -3.00 -4.58
CA ALA A 92 -13.71 -1.58 -4.59
C ALA A 92 -12.69 -0.80 -3.75
N GLU A 93 -12.20 0.31 -4.28
CA GLU A 93 -11.17 1.11 -3.62
C GLU A 93 -11.78 1.92 -2.47
N ILE A 94 -11.31 1.64 -1.26
CA ILE A 94 -11.53 2.48 -0.08
C ILE A 94 -10.53 3.65 -0.10
N VAL A 95 -9.28 3.34 -0.48
CA VAL A 95 -8.23 4.32 -0.71
C VAL A 95 -7.64 4.06 -2.10
N ALA A 96 -7.91 4.97 -3.02
CA ALA A 96 -7.33 4.95 -4.35
C ALA A 96 -5.87 5.44 -4.32
N PRO A 97 -4.97 4.86 -5.13
CA PRO A 97 -3.59 5.35 -5.24
C PRO A 97 -3.57 6.74 -5.89
N GLN A 98 -2.90 7.69 -5.24
CA GLN A 98 -2.78 9.08 -5.71
C GLN A 98 -1.43 9.70 -5.34
N ASP A 99 -1.07 10.79 -6.00
CA ASP A 99 0.27 11.39 -5.92
C ASP A 99 0.58 11.98 -4.53
N GLN A 100 -0.44 12.49 -3.85
CA GLN A 100 -0.32 13.11 -2.52
C GLN A 100 0.07 12.11 -1.43
N ILE A 101 -0.18 10.81 -1.66
CA ILE A 101 0.17 9.72 -0.74
C ILE A 101 1.23 8.81 -1.36
N ALA A 102 1.95 9.27 -2.38
CA ALA A 102 2.98 8.50 -3.04
C ALA A 102 4.36 8.82 -2.47
N ILE A 103 5.21 7.79 -2.38
CA ILE A 103 6.65 7.98 -2.37
C ILE A 103 7.13 8.17 -3.81
N SER A 104 8.13 9.02 -4.04
CA SER A 104 8.60 9.34 -5.38
C SER A 104 10.12 9.45 -5.48
N ASN A 105 10.62 9.18 -6.68
CA ASN A 105 11.99 9.47 -7.09
C ASN A 105 11.95 10.18 -8.44
N ALA A 106 12.38 11.44 -8.47
CA ALA A 106 12.51 12.26 -9.66
C ALA A 106 13.95 12.31 -10.21
N GLY A 107 14.91 11.71 -9.50
CA GLY A 107 16.31 11.65 -9.89
C GLY A 107 16.64 10.38 -10.68
N THR A 108 17.90 10.29 -11.08
CA THR A 108 18.48 9.09 -11.72
C THR A 108 19.23 8.18 -10.75
N ASN A 109 19.48 8.66 -9.53
CA ASN A 109 20.05 7.84 -8.48
C ASN A 109 18.97 6.99 -7.85
N GLN A 110 19.31 5.75 -7.51
CA GLN A 110 18.44 4.88 -6.76
C GLN A 110 18.20 5.44 -5.35
N VAL A 111 16.93 5.48 -4.92
CA VAL A 111 16.53 5.99 -3.61
C VAL A 111 15.60 5.01 -2.92
N ARG A 112 15.84 4.75 -1.63
CA ARG A 112 14.88 4.03 -0.78
C ARG A 112 14.15 5.03 0.10
N CYS A 113 12.83 5.07 -0.03
CA CYS A 113 11.97 5.94 0.75
C CYS A 113 10.73 5.19 1.25
N GLY A 114 10.13 5.73 2.30
CA GLY A 114 8.93 5.18 2.91
C GLY A 114 8.06 6.27 3.51
N ALA A 115 6.78 5.97 3.66
CA ALA A 115 5.78 6.86 4.21
C ALA A 115 4.73 6.06 4.98
N SER A 116 3.87 6.78 5.69
CA SER A 116 2.78 6.20 6.48
C SER A 116 1.48 6.91 6.17
N LEU A 117 0.37 6.17 6.21
CA LEU A 117 -0.98 6.69 5.96
C LEU A 117 -1.93 6.11 6.99
N LEU A 118 -2.67 6.99 7.68
CA LEU A 118 -3.81 6.59 8.50
C LEU A 118 -5.01 6.36 7.57
N VAL A 119 -5.61 5.18 7.64
CA VAL A 119 -6.84 4.83 6.93
C VAL A 119 -7.93 4.69 7.97
N ASP A 120 -9.02 5.43 7.80
CA ASP A 120 -10.18 5.42 8.69
C ASP A 120 -11.48 5.09 7.93
N GLY A 121 -12.60 5.05 8.65
CA GLY A 121 -13.91 4.74 8.07
C GLY A 121 -14.08 3.28 7.65
N LEU A 122 -13.22 2.37 8.09
CA LEU A 122 -13.37 0.94 7.81
C LEU A 122 -14.50 0.35 8.65
N THR A 123 -15.22 -0.62 8.07
CA THR A 123 -16.24 -1.36 8.82
C THR A 123 -15.56 -2.35 9.76
N PRO A 124 -15.75 -2.27 11.09
CA PRO A 124 -15.17 -3.19 12.05
C PRO A 124 -15.35 -4.67 11.68
N GLY A 125 -14.26 -5.45 11.75
CA GLY A 125 -14.28 -6.88 11.47
C GLY A 125 -14.38 -7.26 9.99
N ALA A 126 -14.66 -6.33 9.08
CA ALA A 126 -14.66 -6.60 7.64
C ALA A 126 -13.23 -6.82 7.12
N THR A 127 -13.11 -7.64 6.07
CA THR A 127 -11.83 -7.95 5.43
C THR A 127 -11.54 -6.98 4.29
N TYR A 128 -10.29 -6.51 4.25
CA TYR A 128 -9.75 -5.59 3.26
C TYR A 128 -8.39 -6.09 2.76
N ASN A 129 -7.88 -5.47 1.71
CA ASN A 129 -6.52 -5.68 1.23
C ASN A 129 -5.79 -4.36 1.04
N ALA A 130 -4.53 -4.30 1.45
CA ALA A 130 -3.62 -3.21 1.15
C ALA A 130 -2.60 -3.69 0.12
N ALA A 131 -2.31 -2.89 -0.89
CA ALA A 131 -1.31 -3.21 -1.90
C ALA A 131 -0.56 -1.97 -2.34
N LEU A 132 0.63 -2.15 -2.90
CA LEU A 132 1.36 -1.08 -3.56
C LEU A 132 1.00 -1.03 -5.04
N SER A 133 0.88 0.19 -5.56
CA SER A 133 0.71 0.48 -6.98
C SER A 133 1.81 1.41 -7.44
N MET A 134 2.24 1.30 -8.69
CA MET A 134 3.29 2.16 -9.25
C MET A 134 2.78 3.01 -10.41
N ARG A 135 3.37 4.17 -10.59
CA ARG A 135 3.19 5.04 -11.76
C ARG A 135 4.53 5.60 -12.19
N VAL A 136 4.76 5.69 -13.49
CA VAL A 136 5.96 6.31 -14.06
C VAL A 136 5.49 7.45 -14.95
N THR A 137 5.95 8.67 -14.72
CA THR A 137 5.49 9.83 -15.52
C THR A 137 6.19 9.94 -16.87
N GLY A 138 7.27 9.19 -17.07
CA GLY A 138 7.97 9.02 -18.35
C GLY A 138 9.31 8.29 -18.16
N GLY A 139 9.94 7.88 -19.26
CA GLY A 139 11.17 7.08 -19.21
C GLY A 139 10.95 5.68 -18.63
N ASN A 140 12.00 5.12 -18.01
CA ASN A 140 11.97 3.79 -17.41
C ASN A 140 12.02 3.92 -15.89
N GLY A 141 10.97 3.48 -15.23
CA GLY A 141 10.93 3.31 -13.78
C GLY A 141 11.08 1.84 -13.37
N ALA A 142 11.78 1.60 -12.27
CA ALA A 142 11.86 0.30 -11.62
C ALA A 142 11.65 0.44 -10.11
N VAL A 143 11.10 -0.61 -9.51
CA VAL A 143 10.81 -0.66 -8.08
C VAL A 143 11.31 -1.98 -7.51
N SER A 144 12.05 -1.92 -6.40
CA SER A 144 12.60 -3.08 -5.69
C SER A 144 12.37 -2.96 -4.18
N ARG A 145 12.66 -4.03 -3.43
CA ARG A 145 12.72 -4.03 -1.95
C ARG A 145 11.49 -3.42 -1.29
N ARG A 146 10.33 -3.89 -1.73
CA ARG A 146 9.01 -3.36 -1.41
C ARG A 146 8.55 -3.95 -0.10
N ILE A 147 7.91 -3.12 0.71
CA ILE A 147 7.30 -3.55 1.96
C ILE A 147 6.01 -2.78 2.17
N VAL A 148 5.01 -3.50 2.67
CA VAL A 148 3.74 -2.95 3.15
C VAL A 148 3.43 -3.59 4.48
N ILE A 149 3.10 -2.77 5.47
CA ILE A 149 2.77 -3.18 6.83
C ILE A 149 1.45 -2.51 7.19
N VAL A 150 0.48 -3.30 7.66
CA VAL A 150 -0.79 -2.82 8.18
C VAL A 150 -0.83 -3.11 9.67
N ALA A 151 -0.88 -2.05 10.48
CA ALA A 151 -1.04 -2.15 11.93
C ALA A 151 -2.39 -1.53 12.35
N PRO A 152 -3.09 -2.09 13.35
CA PRO A 152 -4.25 -1.43 13.94
C PRO A 152 -3.88 -0.04 14.48
N ALA A 153 -4.76 0.94 14.28
CA ALA A 153 -4.63 2.26 14.90
C ALA A 153 -5.68 2.41 16.00
N THR A 154 -5.23 2.70 17.21
CA THR A 154 -6.06 2.91 18.40
C THR A 154 -6.62 4.32 18.44
#